data_AF-N8YFT1-F1
#
_entry.id   AF-N8YFT1-F1
#
_cell.length_a   1.000
_cell.length_b   1.000
_cell.length_c   1.000
_cell.angle_alpha   90.00
_cell.angle_beta   90.00
_cell.angle_gamma   90.00
#
_symmetry.space_group_name_H-M   'P 1'
#
loop_
_entity.id
_entity.type
_entity.pdbx_description
1 polymer ?
#
loop_
_entity_poly.entity_id
_entity_poly.type
_entity_poly.pdbx_seq_one_letter_code
_entity_poly.pdbx_strand_id
1 'polypeptide(L)' 'MKNCMQGNIKNNLILGNPSSKIIQVNDEIIRLQNEAVGSPDHWINDGLQAYFEETKRKIEEIRKKTK' A
#
# COMPACT_ATOMS: atom_id res chain seq x y z
N MET A 1 -8.53 -3.87 7.59
CA MET A 1 -8.37 -2.44 7.24
C MET A 1 -9.17 -2.18 5.98
N LYS A 2 -9.87 -1.04 5.87
CA LYS A 2 -10.50 -0.67 4.59
C LYS A 2 -9.38 -0.54 3.55
N ASN A 3 -9.60 -1.02 2.32
CA ASN A 3 -8.66 -0.87 1.21
C ASN A 3 -8.56 0.61 0.79
N CYS A 4 -7.93 1.45 1.61
CA CYS A 4 -7.77 2.87 1.36
C CYS A 4 -6.94 3.07 0.08
N MET A 5 -5.95 2.21 -0.18
CA MET A 5 -5.22 2.16 -1.45
C MET A 5 -6.12 2.09 -2.70
N GLN A 6 -7.08 1.17 -2.76
CA GLN A 6 -7.94 1.05 -3.95
C GLN A 6 -8.85 2.26 -4.13
N GLY A 7 -9.33 2.85 -3.04
CA GLY A 7 -10.08 4.10 -3.08
C GLY A 7 -9.23 5.28 -3.55
N ASN A 8 -8.02 5.40 -3.03
CA ASN A 8 -7.09 6.47 -3.38
C ASN A 8 -6.58 6.38 -4.82
N ILE A 9 -6.36 5.17 -5.35
CA ILE A 9 -6.05 4.96 -6.77
C ILE A 9 -7.22 5.43 -7.64
N LYS A 10 -8.46 5.04 -7.33
CA LYS A 10 -9.65 5.44 -8.10
C LYS A 10 -9.87 6.96 -8.09
N ASN A 11 -9.55 7.62 -6.99
CA ASN A 11 -9.71 9.07 -6.83
C ASN A 11 -8.51 9.88 -7.36
N ASN A 12 -7.40 9.23 -7.71
CA ASN A 12 -6.22 9.90 -8.25
C ASN A 12 -6.45 10.28 -9.73
N LEU A 13 -6.18 11.54 -10.07
CA LEU A 13 -6.41 12.09 -11.42
C LEU A 13 -5.62 11.38 -12.52
N ILE A 14 -4.47 10.79 -12.17
CA ILE A 14 -3.59 10.08 -13.11
C ILE A 14 -3.81 8.57 -13.01
N LEU A 15 -3.72 7.97 -11.82
CA LEU A 15 -3.82 6.51 -11.63
C LEU A 15 -5.24 5.98 -11.82
N GLY A 16 -6.27 6.78 -11.51
CA GLY A 16 -7.67 6.42 -11.69
C GLY A 16 -8.20 6.66 -13.10
N ASN A 17 -7.41 7.31 -13.96
CA ASN A 17 -7.79 7.63 -15.32
C ASN A 17 -7.20 6.60 -16.32
N PRO A 18 -8.04 5.79 -16.98
CA PRO A 18 -7.58 4.76 -17.91
C PRO A 18 -6.95 5.34 -19.19
N SER A 19 -7.14 6.64 -19.48
CA SER A 19 -6.55 7.32 -20.63
C SER A 19 -5.21 8.00 -20.32
N SER A 20 -4.72 7.93 -19.08
CA SER A 20 -3.41 8.47 -18.72
C SER A 20 -2.29 7.78 -19.49
N LYS A 21 -1.28 8.55 -19.89
CA LYS A 21 -0.10 7.98 -20.56
C LYS A 21 0.73 7.18 -19.55
N ILE A 22 1.33 6.07 -20.00
CA ILE A 22 2.18 5.22 -19.17
C ILE A 22 3.29 6.01 -18.46
N ILE A 23 3.91 6.98 -19.14
CA ILE A 23 4.96 7.82 -18.54
C ILE A 23 4.40 8.64 -17.36
N GLN A 24 3.21 9.23 -17.51
CA GLN A 24 2.58 10.02 -16.44
C GLN A 24 2.21 9.13 -15.25
N VAL A 25 1.73 7.91 -15.52
CA VAL A 25 1.43 6.92 -14.48
C VAL A 25 2.71 6.55 -13.72
N ASN A 26 3.82 6.32 -14.42
CA ASN A 26 5.10 6.00 -13.79
C ASN A 26 5.63 7.15 -12.93
N ASP A 27 5.60 8.38 -13.44
CA ASP A 27 6.04 9.56 -12.68
C ASP A 27 5.22 9.74 -11.40
N GLU A 28 3.90 9.52 -11.48
CA GLU A 28 3.00 9.61 -10.34
C GLU A 28 3.27 8.50 -9.30
N ILE A 29 3.53 7.27 -9.75
CA ILE A 29 3.91 6.17 -8.85
C ILE A 29 5.21 6.52 -8.11
N ILE A 30 6.22 7.01 -8.81
CA ILE A 30 7.50 7.39 -8.22
C ILE A 30 7.31 8.51 -7.19
N ARG A 31 6.50 9.53 -7.51
CA ARG A 31 6.16 10.62 -6.60
C ARG A 31 5.54 10.08 -5.30
N LEU A 32 4.53 9.24 -5.41
CA LEU A 32 3.83 8.65 -4.26
C LEU A 32 4.73 7.73 -3.43
N GLN A 33 5.63 6.98 -4.07
CA GLN A 33 6.62 6.17 -3.38
C GLN A 33 7.60 7.04 -2.59
N ASN A 34 8.09 8.13 -3.18
CA ASN A 34 8.96 9.07 -2.49
C ASN A 34 8.27 9.72 -1.28
N GLU A 35 6.98 10.08 -1.41
CA GLU A 35 6.19 10.60 -0.29
C GLU A 35 6.04 9.58 0.84
N ALA A 36 5.89 8.30 0.49
CA ALA A 36 5.75 7.21 1.43
C ALA A 36 7.04 6.87 2.21
N VAL A 37 8.23 7.28 1.73
CA VAL A 37 9.51 7.02 2.42
C VAL A 37 9.53 7.60 3.84
N GLY A 38 8.95 8.79 4.02
CA GLY A 38 8.86 9.46 5.32
C GLY A 38 7.56 9.20 6.09
N SER A 39 6.62 8.46 5.50
CA SER A 39 5.27 8.27 6.05
C SER A 39 4.91 6.78 6.05
N PRO A 40 5.23 6.05 7.13
CA PRO A 40 4.89 4.63 7.24
C PRO A 40 3.41 4.32 7.00
N ASP A 41 2.52 5.20 7.47
CA ASP A 41 1.06 5.09 7.31
C ASP A 41 0.55 5.63 5.97
N HIS A 42 1.43 5.88 5.00
CA HIS A 42 1.02 6.30 3.67
C HIS A 42 0.18 5.20 3.02
N TRP A 43 -0.94 5.57 2.38
CA TRP A 43 -1.88 4.60 1.83
C TRP A 43 -1.28 3.66 0.76
N ILE A 44 -0.18 4.07 0.11
CA ILE A 44 0.54 3.20 -0.83
C ILE A 44 1.22 2.01 -0.11
N ASN A 45 1.44 2.12 1.20
CA ASN A 45 1.99 1.08 2.05
C ASN A 45 0.90 0.19 2.68
N ASP A 46 -0.39 0.47 2.50
CA ASP A 46 -1.49 -0.30 3.12
C ASP A 46 -1.34 -1.81 2.90
N GLY A 47 -0.97 -2.22 1.68
CA GLY A 47 -0.77 -3.62 1.32
C GLY A 47 0.42 -4.25 2.04
N LEU A 48 1.53 -3.52 2.16
CA LEU A 48 2.71 -3.96 2.91
C LEU A 48 2.39 -4.07 4.40
N GLN A 49 1.68 -3.08 4.95
CA GLN A 49 1.27 -3.09 6.35
C GLN A 49 0.37 -4.30 6.66
N ALA A 50 -0.65 -4.55 5.83
CA ALA A 50 -1.53 -5.70 5.99
C ALA A 50 -0.75 -7.03 5.97
N TYR A 51 0.22 -7.17 5.04
CA TYR A 51 1.08 -8.34 4.96
C TYR A 51 1.92 -8.56 6.24
N PHE A 52 2.53 -7.50 6.76
CA PHE A 52 3.34 -7.59 7.97
C PHE A 52 2.50 -7.85 9.22
N GLU A 53 1.30 -7.26 9.33
CA GLU A 53 0.37 -7.53 10.42
C GLU A 53 -0.09 -8.99 10.40
N GLU A 54 -0.42 -9.54 9.24
CA GLU A 54 -0.79 -10.95 9.10
C GLU A 54 0.38 -11.87 9.48
N THR A 55 1.58 -11.55 9.00
CA THR A 55 2.81 -12.29 9.31
C THR A 55 3.08 -12.30 10.82
N LYS A 56 2.94 -11.15 11.50
CA LYS A 56 3.09 -11.05 12.96
C LYS A 56 2.09 -11.95 13.70
N ARG A 57 0.82 -11.94 13.29
CA ARG A 57 -0.21 -12.81 13.88
C ARG A 57 0.13 -14.29 13.72
N LYS A 58 0.56 -14.73 12.53
CA LYS A 58 0.97 -16.12 12.27
C LYS A 58 2.15 -16.54 13.18
N ILE A 59 3.14 -15.66 13.35
CA ILE A 59 4.28 -15.92 14.23
C ILE A 59 3.84 -16.07 15.69
N GLU A 60 2.94 -15.21 16.17
CA GLU A 60 2.40 -15.30 17.53
C GLU A 60 1.60 -16.59 17.77
N GLU A 61 0.79 -17.02 16.80
CA GLU A 61 0.06 -18.28 16.87
C GLU A 61 1.00 -19.48 16.95
N ILE A 62 2.07 -19.50 16.15
CA ILE A 62 3.11 -20.54 16.21
C ILE A 62 3.78 -20.54 17.59
N ARG A 63 4.19 -19.38 18.09
CA ARG A 63 4.81 -19.25 19.43
C ARG A 63 3.91 -19.76 20.55
N LYS A 64 2.59 -19.55 20.46
CA LYS A 64 1.62 -20.09 21.43
C LYS A 64 1.50 -21.62 21.36
N LYS A 65 1.63 -22.20 20.16
CA LYS A 65 1.54 -23.67 19.96
C LYS A 65 2.80 -24.42 20.37
N THR A 66 3.96 -23.76 20.35
CA THR A 66 5.25 -24.34 20.75
C THR A 66 5.55 -24.16 22.25
N LYS A 67 4.68 -23.45 22.99
CA LYS A 67 4.79 -23.23 24.44
C LYS A 67 3.85 -24.17 25.18
#